data_AF-A0A2A3FMB6-F1
#
_entry.id   AF-A0A2A3FMB6-F1
#
_cell.length_a   1.000
_cell.length_b   1.000
_cell.length_c   1.000
_cell.angle_alpha   90.00
_cell.angle_beta   90.00
_cell.angle_gamma   90.00
#
_symmetry.space_group_name_H-M   'P 1'
#
loop_
_entity.id
_entity.type
_entity.pdbx_description
1 polymer ?
#
loop_
_entity_poly.entity_id
_entity_poly.type
_entity_poly.pdbx_seq_one_letter_code
_entity_poly.pdbx_strand_id
1 'polypeptide(L)' 'MSTTDTTATTFSSTADLTRALIRAAIAHGEHEKRTGAEDPNWPDWYAAYMVAEQAGAELPA' A
#
# COMPACT_ATOMS: atom_id res chain seq x y z
N MET A 1 -7.21 28.12 1.20
CA MET A 1 -6.12 27.39 1.88
C MET A 1 -6.51 25.93 1.84
N SER A 2 -5.90 25.13 0.95
CA SER A 2 -6.13 23.69 0.94
C SER A 2 -5.32 23.09 2.09
N THR A 3 -5.99 22.64 3.14
CA THR A 3 -5.37 21.80 4.15
C THR A 3 -5.14 20.45 3.51
N THR A 4 -3.90 20.15 3.11
CA THR A 4 -3.52 18.78 2.78
C THR A 4 -3.80 17.93 4.02
N ASP A 5 -4.80 17.07 3.94
CA ASP A 5 -5.15 16.16 5.03
C ASP A 5 -3.96 15.20 5.22
N THR A 6 -3.13 15.51 6.21
CA THR A 6 -1.99 14.67 6.59
C THR A 6 -2.50 13.64 7.59
N THR A 7 -3.40 12.77 7.12
CA THR A 7 -3.88 11.65 7.95
C THR A 7 -2.72 10.68 8.17
N ALA A 8 -2.32 10.50 9.42
CA ALA A 8 -1.25 9.59 9.77
C ALA A 8 -1.68 8.13 9.52
N THR A 9 -0.82 7.36 8.85
CA THR A 9 -0.97 5.90 8.70
C THR A 9 -0.30 5.22 9.89
N THR A 10 -1.11 4.64 10.79
CA THR A 10 -0.62 4.03 12.04
C THR A 10 -1.09 2.59 12.19
N PHE A 11 -0.20 1.70 12.62
CA PHE A 11 -0.53 0.32 12.98
C PHE A 11 -0.40 0.11 14.49
N SER A 12 -1.40 -0.53 15.10
CA SER A 12 -1.46 -0.76 16.55
C SER A 12 -0.40 -1.73 17.08
N SER A 13 0.19 -2.54 16.20
CA SER A 13 1.22 -3.51 16.55
C SER A 13 2.10 -3.88 15.35
N THR A 14 3.28 -4.45 15.63
CA THR A 14 4.12 -5.07 14.61
C THR A 14 3.37 -6.17 13.86
N ALA A 15 2.51 -6.94 14.54
CA ALA A 15 1.74 -7.99 13.91
C ALA A 15 0.75 -7.44 12.88
N ASP A 16 0.14 -6.29 13.14
CA ASP A 16 -0.78 -5.63 12.20
C ASP A 16 -0.04 -5.03 11.02
N LEU A 17 1.12 -4.41 11.27
CA LEU A 17 2.02 -3.93 10.21
C LEU A 17 2.47 -5.09 9.31
N THR A 18 2.90 -6.21 9.87
CA THR A 18 3.30 -7.40 9.11
C THR A 18 2.15 -7.93 8.26
N ARG A 19 0.92 -7.98 8.79
CA ARG A 19 -0.26 -8.39 8.01
C ARG A 19 -0.54 -7.44 6.84
N ALA A 20 -0.38 -6.14 7.04
CA ALA A 20 -0.54 -5.15 5.97
C ALA A 20 0.52 -5.30 4.88
N LEU A 21 1.79 -5.50 5.26
CA LEU A 21 2.88 -5.78 4.32
C LEU A 21 2.64 -7.07 3.50
N ILE A 22 2.10 -8.13 4.13
CA ILE A 22 1.75 -9.37 3.42
C ILE A 22 0.63 -9.13 2.41
N ARG A 23 -0.41 -8.36 2.77
CA ARG A 23 -1.49 -8.01 1.81
C ARG A 23 -0.95 -7.17 0.65
N ALA A 24 -0.12 -6.17 0.94
CA ALA A 24 0.55 -5.37 -0.08
C ALA A 24 1.38 -6.25 -1.03
N ALA A 25 2.13 -7.23 -0.50
CA ALA A 25 2.91 -8.17 -1.31
C ALA A 25 2.07 -9.05 -2.23
N ILE A 26 0.94 -9.55 -1.74
CA ILE A 26 0.01 -10.35 -2.55
C ILE A 26 -0.57 -9.49 -3.68
N ALA A 27 -1.02 -8.27 -3.36
CA ALA A 27 -1.61 -7.37 -4.35
C ALA A 27 -0.58 -6.89 -5.38
N HIS A 28 0.66 -6.60 -4.96
CA HIS A 28 1.74 -6.22 -5.85
C HIS A 28 2.15 -7.35 -6.80
N GLY A 29 2.15 -8.60 -6.34
CA GLY A 29 2.35 -9.75 -7.22
C GLY A 29 1.28 -9.88 -8.31
N GLU A 30 0.04 -9.46 -8.05
CA GLU A 30 -1.00 -9.36 -9.09
C GLU A 30 -0.82 -8.14 -10.00
N HIS A 31 -0.30 -7.02 -9.47
CA HIS A 31 0.10 -5.86 -10.26
C HIS A 31 1.16 -6.24 -11.30
N GLU A 32 2.26 -6.87 -10.89
CA GLU A 32 3.35 -7.29 -11.78
C GLU A 32 2.88 -8.30 -12.84
N LYS A 33 1.96 -9.21 -12.49
CA LYS A 33 1.35 -10.13 -13.47
C LYS A 33 0.55 -9.38 -14.54
N ARG A 34 -0.19 -8.34 -14.16
CA ARG A 34 -0.99 -7.54 -15.10
C ARG A 34 -0.12 -6.65 -15.97
N THR A 35 0.95 -6.07 -15.43
CA THR A 35 1.89 -5.23 -16.19
C THR A 35 2.87 -6.05 -17.02
N GLY A 36 3.10 -7.32 -16.65
CA GLY A 36 4.05 -8.21 -17.31
C GLY A 36 5.52 -7.90 -17.00
N ALA A 37 5.78 -7.11 -15.97
CA ALA A 37 7.12 -6.69 -15.58
C ALA A 37 7.24 -6.55 -14.06
N GLU A 38 8.43 -6.83 -13.53
CA GLU A 38 8.78 -6.50 -12.15
C GLU A 38 8.76 -4.98 -11.96
N ASP A 39 8.28 -4.55 -10.80
CA ASP A 39 8.26 -3.15 -10.42
C ASP A 39 9.46 -2.82 -9.51
N PRO A 40 10.47 -2.09 -10.02
CA PRO A 40 11.64 -1.73 -9.23
C PRO A 40 11.32 -0.75 -8.09
N ASN A 41 10.16 -0.09 -8.13
CA ASN A 41 9.70 0.86 -7.13
C ASN A 41 8.67 0.24 -6.16
N TRP A 42 8.78 -1.07 -5.93
CA TRP A 42 7.93 -1.80 -4.99
C TRP A 42 7.75 -1.14 -3.60
N PRO A 43 8.74 -0.42 -3.00
CA PRO A 43 8.51 0.20 -1.69
C PRO A 43 7.47 1.32 -1.76
N ASP A 44 7.50 2.12 -2.83
CA ASP A 44 6.56 3.22 -3.03
C ASP A 44 5.16 2.67 -3.30
N TRP A 45 5.07 1.59 -4.09
CA TRP A 45 3.79 0.91 -4.34
C TRP A 45 3.19 0.34 -3.05
N TYR A 46 4.00 -0.33 -2.22
CA TYR A 46 3.55 -0.84 -0.92
C TYR A 46 3.06 0.26 -0.01
N ALA A 47 3.79 1.38 0.09
CA ALA A 47 3.39 2.52 0.89
C ALA A 47 2.04 3.08 0.41
N ALA A 48 1.87 3.29 -0.89
CA ALA A 48 0.61 3.75 -1.47
C ALA A 48 -0.54 2.78 -1.20
N TYR A 49 -0.32 1.47 -1.37
CA TYR A 49 -1.31 0.44 -1.08
C TYR A 49 -1.72 0.46 0.40
N MET A 50 -0.75 0.46 1.32
CA MET A 50 -1.02 0.41 2.75
C MET A 50 -1.76 1.65 3.26
N VAL A 51 -1.42 2.84 2.73
CA VAL A 51 -2.12 4.09 3.03
C VAL A 51 -3.55 4.04 2.50
N ALA A 52 -3.74 3.63 1.24
CA ALA A 52 -5.06 3.54 0.62
C ALA A 52 -5.96 2.50 1.32
N GLU A 53 -5.42 1.32 1.63
CA GLU A 53 -6.14 0.25 2.33
C GLU A 53 -6.61 0.71 3.72
N GLN A 54 -5.74 1.38 4.48
CA GLN A 54 -6.09 1.90 5.80
C GLN A 54 -7.12 3.04 5.74
N ALA A 55 -7.06 3.86 4.68
CA ALA A 55 -8.02 4.93 4.45
C ALA A 55 -9.35 4.44 3.83
N GLY A 56 -9.44 3.17 3.42
CA GLY A 56 -10.58 2.67 2.64
C GLY A 56 -10.70 3.34 1.27
N ALA A 57 -9.59 3.83 0.72
CA ALA A 57 -9.52 4.50 -0.57
C ALA A 57 -9.30 3.51 -1.72
N GLU A 58 -9.27 4.03 -2.95
CA GLU A 58 -8.92 3.25 -4.13
C GLU A 58 -7.48 2.72 -4.03
N LEU A 59 -7.31 1.42 -4.23
CA LEU A 59 -6.01 0.76 -4.18
C LEU A 59 -5.23 1.02 -5.47
N PRO A 60 -3.89 1.08 -5.42
CA PRO A 60 -3.07 1.13 -6.61
C PRO A 60 -3.39 -0.04 -7.55
N ALA A 61 -3.47 0.26 -8.85
CA ALA A 61 -3.66 -0.72 -9.90
C ALA A 61 -2.34 -1.40 -10.19
#